data_AF-A0AAU6AJF6-F1
#
_entry.id   AF-A0AAU6AJF6-F1
#
_cell.length_a   1.000
_cell.length_b   1.000
_cell.length_c   1.000
_cell.angle_alpha   90.00
_cell.angle_beta   90.00
_cell.angle_gamma   90.00
#
_symmetry.space_group_name_H-M   'P 1'
#
loop_
_entity.id
_entity.type
_entity.pdbx_description
1 polymer ?
#
loop_
_entity_poly.entity_id
_entity_poly.type
_entity_poly.pdbx_seq_one_letter_code
_entity_poly.pdbx_strand_id
1 'polypeptide(L)'
;MITHRYRPRPTEVTALQWTGHNAAQLTDFAKTRFMEVDPEDRTEDPDATAALLESAHEAWAGLKVGDWIVRRNGQFKRFSPEAFADQYESAERPTDDHNAVWLDDDGDLWGEYQTSPPSYGDAILPLRWDSVECSSKQELEDQGVKFLFIGWSK
;
A
#
# COMPACT_ATOMS: atom_id res chain seq x y z
N MET A 1 -15.86 32.14 -10.58
CA MET A 1 -15.50 30.73 -10.85
C MET A 1 -15.46 30.03 -9.51
N ILE A 2 -16.34 29.05 -9.28
CA ILE A 2 -16.34 28.29 -8.02
C ILE A 2 -15.48 27.06 -8.26
N THR A 3 -14.47 26.87 -7.42
CA THR A 3 -13.52 25.75 -7.51
C THR A 3 -13.76 24.80 -6.34
N HIS A 4 -13.99 23.52 -6.63
CA HIS A 4 -14.12 22.47 -5.62
C HIS A 4 -12.89 21.57 -5.65
N ARG A 5 -12.44 21.14 -4.47
CA ARG A 5 -11.31 20.20 -4.31
C ARG A 5 -11.85 18.84 -3.91
N TYR A 6 -11.39 17.80 -4.59
CA TYR A 6 -11.72 16.40 -4.34
C TYR A 6 -10.42 15.59 -4.21
N ARG A 7 -10.46 14.47 -3.50
CA ARG A 7 -9.37 13.48 -3.42
C ARG A 7 -9.87 12.12 -3.92
N PRO A 8 -9.03 11.31 -4.59
CA PRO A 8 -9.40 9.93 -4.93
C PRO A 8 -9.59 9.10 -3.65
N ARG A 9 -10.43 8.06 -3.73
CA ARG A 9 -10.53 7.07 -2.65
C ARG A 9 -9.29 6.17 -2.66
N PRO A 10 -8.81 5.70 -1.49
CA PRO A 10 -7.79 4.66 -1.43
C PRO A 10 -8.26 3.47 -2.26
N THR A 11 -7.41 3.00 -3.19
CA THR A 11 -7.71 1.86 -4.05
C THR A 11 -6.59 0.85 -3.88
N GLU A 12 -6.91 -0.30 -3.31
CA GLU A 12 -5.97 -1.42 -3.24
C GLU A 12 -5.66 -1.95 -4.65
N VAL A 13 -4.43 -2.44 -4.81
CA VAL A 13 -3.97 -3.10 -6.03
C VAL A 13 -3.36 -4.43 -5.68
N THR A 14 -3.39 -5.38 -6.62
CA THR A 14 -2.57 -6.59 -6.51
C THR A 14 -1.30 -6.37 -7.30
N ALA A 15 -0.15 -6.69 -6.70
CA ALA A 15 1.14 -6.59 -7.35
C ALA A 15 1.96 -7.87 -7.14
N LEU A 16 2.76 -8.24 -8.14
CA LEU A 16 3.77 -9.30 -8.01
C LEU A 16 5.11 -8.80 -8.54
N GLN A 17 6.18 -9.08 -7.81
CA GLN A 17 7.54 -8.77 -8.22
C GLN A 17 8.06 -9.88 -9.14
N TRP A 18 8.80 -9.50 -10.19
CA TRP A 18 9.60 -10.44 -10.97
C TRP A 18 10.87 -10.78 -10.22
N THR A 19 11.03 -12.06 -9.83
CA THR A 19 12.20 -12.51 -9.05
C THR A 19 13.28 -13.17 -9.91
N GLY A 20 13.05 -13.33 -11.21
CA GLY A 20 13.89 -14.15 -12.09
C GLY A 20 13.56 -15.64 -12.05
N HIS A 21 12.70 -16.07 -11.10
CA HIS A 21 12.42 -17.49 -10.86
C HIS A 21 10.94 -17.82 -10.66
N ASN A 22 10.05 -16.83 -10.67
CA ASN A 22 8.62 -17.00 -10.43
C ASN A 22 7.76 -16.90 -11.70
N ALA A 23 8.28 -17.34 -12.85
CA ALA A 23 7.64 -17.16 -14.15
C ALA A 23 6.23 -17.77 -14.17
N ALA A 24 6.07 -18.99 -13.63
CA ALA A 24 4.77 -19.64 -13.53
C ALA A 24 3.72 -18.82 -12.75
N GLN A 25 4.13 -18.12 -11.69
CA GLN A 25 3.24 -17.26 -10.91
C GLN A 25 2.84 -16.02 -11.72
N LEU A 26 3.79 -15.38 -12.41
CA LEU A 26 3.51 -14.22 -13.25
C LEU A 26 2.69 -14.57 -14.49
N THR A 27 2.90 -15.73 -15.09
CA THR A 27 2.05 -16.26 -16.16
C THR A 27 0.62 -16.51 -15.65
N ASP A 28 0.43 -17.06 -14.45
CA ASP A 28 -0.93 -17.21 -13.92
C ASP A 28 -1.58 -15.84 -13.62
N PHE A 29 -0.81 -14.90 -13.10
CA PHE A 29 -1.27 -13.57 -12.72
C PHE A 29 -1.62 -12.66 -13.90
N ALA A 30 -0.75 -12.60 -14.91
CA ALA A 30 -0.85 -11.72 -16.08
C ALA A 30 -1.32 -12.45 -17.35
N LYS A 31 -1.47 -13.78 -17.30
CA LYS A 31 -1.87 -14.63 -18.43
C LYS A 31 -0.93 -14.42 -19.62
N THR A 32 -1.49 -14.26 -20.82
CA THR A 32 -0.75 -14.06 -22.07
C THR A 32 -0.03 -12.71 -22.15
N ARG A 33 -0.09 -11.87 -21.12
CA ARG A 33 0.59 -10.58 -21.07
C ARG A 33 1.99 -10.65 -20.47
N PHE A 34 2.44 -11.82 -20.04
CA PHE A 34 3.77 -12.04 -19.50
C PHE A 34 4.50 -13.12 -20.28
N MET A 35 5.79 -12.91 -20.53
CA MET A 35 6.69 -13.92 -21.06
C MET A 35 8.10 -13.71 -20.51
N GLU A 36 8.85 -14.80 -20.36
CA GLU A 36 10.30 -14.72 -20.21
C GLU A 36 10.92 -14.37 -21.56
N VAL A 37 12.06 -13.68 -21.52
CA VAL A 37 12.82 -13.31 -22.70
C VAL A 37 14.10 -14.14 -22.70
N ASP A 38 14.33 -14.92 -23.75
CA ASP A 38 15.52 -15.76 -23.85
C ASP A 38 16.77 -14.89 -23.97
N PRO A 39 17.93 -15.32 -23.42
CA PRO A 39 19.15 -14.50 -23.44
C PRO A 39 19.59 -14.02 -24.82
N GLU A 40 19.28 -14.77 -25.88
CA GLU A 40 19.58 -14.40 -27.27
C GLU A 40 18.72 -13.24 -27.79
N ASP A 41 17.53 -13.04 -27.22
CA ASP A 41 16.59 -11.98 -27.59
C ASP A 41 16.79 -10.68 -26.80
N ARG A 42 17.64 -10.68 -25.76
CA ARG A 42 17.92 -9.52 -24.88
C ARG A 42 18.93 -8.54 -25.48
N THR A 43 18.83 -8.27 -26.78
CA THR A 43 19.83 -7.48 -27.52
C THR A 43 19.78 -5.98 -27.16
N GLU A 44 18.60 -5.45 -26.87
CA GLU A 44 18.41 -4.02 -26.54
C GLU A 44 18.63 -3.72 -25.04
N ASP A 45 18.19 -4.62 -24.16
CA ASP A 45 18.37 -4.52 -22.71
C ASP A 45 18.73 -5.91 -22.13
N PRO A 46 20.02 -6.22 -21.95
CA PRO A 46 20.48 -7.51 -21.43
C PRO A 46 19.92 -7.87 -20.04
N ASP A 47 19.51 -6.87 -19.25
CA ASP A 47 18.98 -7.07 -17.90
C ASP A 47 17.46 -7.37 -17.90
N ALA A 48 16.78 -7.12 -19.02
CA ALA A 48 15.36 -7.40 -19.20
C ALA A 48 15.15 -8.91 -19.45
N THR A 49 15.03 -9.66 -18.36
CA THR A 49 14.93 -11.13 -18.36
C THR A 49 13.51 -11.64 -18.64
N ALA A 50 12.52 -10.74 -18.59
CA ALA A 50 11.14 -11.00 -18.94
C ALA A 50 10.53 -9.76 -19.61
N ALA A 51 9.27 -9.87 -20.06
CA ALA A 51 8.51 -8.75 -20.61
C ALA A 51 7.04 -8.81 -20.18
N LEU A 52 6.42 -7.63 -20.07
CA LEU A 52 4.99 -7.44 -19.81
C LEU A 52 4.35 -6.64 -20.95
N LEU A 53 3.23 -7.11 -21.48
CA LEU A 53 2.36 -6.35 -22.36
C LEU A 53 1.52 -5.35 -21.55
N GLU A 54 1.95 -4.09 -21.51
CA GLU A 54 1.28 -3.04 -20.74
C GLU A 54 -0.04 -2.62 -21.39
N SER A 55 -1.08 -2.44 -20.56
CA SER A 55 -2.42 -2.13 -21.07
C SER A 55 -2.56 -0.70 -21.61
N ALA A 56 -1.76 0.25 -21.13
CA ALA A 56 -1.86 1.66 -21.52
C ALA A 56 -1.33 1.93 -22.93
N HIS A 57 -0.31 1.18 -23.34
CA HIS A 57 0.41 1.39 -24.60
C HIS A 57 0.25 0.24 -25.59
N GLU A 58 -0.37 -0.87 -25.17
CA GLU A 58 -0.47 -2.12 -25.93
C GLU A 58 0.89 -2.57 -26.49
N ALA A 59 1.95 -2.36 -25.70
CA ALA A 59 3.32 -2.63 -26.07
C ALA A 59 4.01 -3.49 -25.02
N TRP A 60 4.90 -4.36 -25.47
CA TRP A 60 5.76 -5.15 -24.60
C TRP A 60 6.83 -4.26 -23.99
N ALA A 61 6.91 -4.25 -22.67
CA ALA A 61 7.94 -3.58 -21.91
C ALA A 61 8.82 -4.61 -21.19
N GLY A 62 10.13 -4.45 -21.30
CA GLY A 62 11.09 -5.28 -20.60
C GLY A 62 10.94 -5.17 -19.07
N LEU A 63 11.14 -6.30 -18.39
CA LEU A 63 11.14 -6.46 -16.95
C LEU A 63 12.51 -6.91 -16.47
N LYS A 64 13.08 -6.16 -15.54
CA LYS A 64 14.30 -6.53 -14.82
C LYS A 64 13.92 -7.27 -13.54
N VAL A 65 14.82 -8.12 -13.05
CA VAL A 65 14.63 -8.74 -11.73
C VAL A 65 14.48 -7.62 -10.68
N GLY A 66 13.43 -7.70 -9.88
CA GLY A 66 13.03 -6.68 -8.93
C GLY A 66 11.88 -5.78 -9.41
N ASP A 67 11.59 -5.71 -10.71
CA ASP A 67 10.46 -4.93 -11.22
C ASP A 67 9.12 -5.52 -10.76
N TRP A 68 8.14 -4.65 -10.59
CA TRP A 68 6.79 -4.99 -10.15
C TRP A 68 5.80 -4.96 -11.30
N ILE A 69 4.89 -5.94 -11.33
CA ILE A 69 3.71 -5.94 -12.18
C ILE A 69 2.50 -5.64 -11.31
N VAL A 70 1.82 -4.53 -11.58
CA VAL A 70 0.59 -4.12 -10.88
C VAL A 70 -0.62 -4.41 -11.74
N ARG A 71 -1.64 -5.03 -11.14
CA ARG A 71 -2.96 -5.23 -11.72
C ARG A 71 -3.99 -4.35 -11.03
N ARG A 72 -4.61 -3.44 -11.79
CA ARG A 72 -5.70 -2.57 -11.31
C ARG A 72 -6.84 -2.55 -12.33
N ASN A 73 -8.05 -2.93 -11.91
CA ASN A 73 -9.23 -2.98 -12.78
C ASN A 73 -9.00 -3.77 -14.09
N GLY A 74 -8.22 -4.87 -14.02
CA GLY A 74 -7.86 -5.69 -15.18
C GLY A 74 -6.75 -5.12 -16.08
N GLN A 75 -6.27 -3.91 -15.80
CA GLN A 75 -5.12 -3.30 -16.48
C GLN A 75 -3.82 -3.70 -15.80
N PHE A 76 -2.79 -3.91 -16.61
CA PHE A 76 -1.45 -4.28 -16.17
C PHE A 76 -0.45 -3.18 -16.50
N LYS A 77 0.42 -2.87 -15.55
CA LYS A 77 1.49 -1.89 -15.68
C LYS A 77 2.72 -2.35 -14.92
N ARG A 78 3.90 -2.10 -15.48
CA ARG A 78 5.17 -2.35 -14.79
C ARG A 78 5.66 -1.13 -14.01
N PHE A 79 6.42 -1.38 -12.96
CA PHE A 79 7.09 -0.37 -12.17
C PHE A 79 8.50 -0.86 -11.81
N SER A 80 9.48 0.04 -11.80
CA SER A 80 10.74 -0.23 -11.11
C SER A 80 10.49 -0.33 -9.58
N PRO A 81 11.38 -0.94 -8.80
CA PRO A 81 11.26 -0.97 -7.34
C PRO A 81 11.02 0.41 -6.72
N GLU A 82 11.78 1.41 -7.17
CA GLU A 82 11.70 2.78 -6.67
C GLU A 82 10.37 3.44 -7.02
N ALA A 83 9.92 3.31 -8.28
CA ALA A 83 8.66 3.90 -8.72
C ALA A 83 7.43 3.22 -8.08
N PHE A 84 7.55 1.93 -7.74
CA PHE A 84 6.53 1.22 -6.98
C PHE A 84 6.46 1.73 -5.54
N ALA A 85 7.59 1.82 -4.85
CA ALA A 85 7.66 2.28 -3.46
C ALA A 85 7.23 3.75 -3.29
N ASP A 86 7.43 4.60 -4.30
CA ASP A 86 6.96 5.99 -4.30
C ASP A 86 5.42 6.12 -4.39
N GLN A 87 4.75 5.12 -4.97
CA GLN A 87 3.31 5.18 -5.29
C GLN A 87 2.44 4.25 -4.45
N TYR A 88 3.02 3.21 -3.88
CA TYR A 88 2.29 2.16 -3.19
C TYR A 88 2.92 1.89 -1.82
N GLU A 89 2.06 1.77 -0.83
CA GLU A 89 2.36 1.19 0.47
C GLU A 89 1.74 -0.19 0.57
N SER A 90 2.24 -1.02 1.51
CA SER A 90 1.63 -2.32 1.77
C SER A 90 0.20 -2.12 2.27
N ALA A 91 -0.74 -2.87 1.68
CA ALA A 91 -2.12 -2.96 2.17
C ALA A 91 -2.28 -4.04 3.26
N GLU A 92 -1.18 -4.71 3.66
CA GLU A 92 -1.24 -5.62 4.80
C GLU A 92 -1.77 -4.87 6.02
N ARG A 93 -2.59 -5.56 6.82
CA ARG A 93 -3.05 -5.04 8.11
C ARG A 93 -1.82 -4.53 8.85
N PRO A 94 -1.87 -3.33 9.44
CA PRO A 94 -0.83 -2.90 10.36
C PRO A 94 -0.58 -4.06 11.32
N THR A 95 0.65 -4.57 11.34
CA THR A 95 1.00 -5.72 12.18
C THR A 95 0.77 -5.36 13.65
N ASP A 96 0.95 -6.31 14.55
CA ASP A 96 1.08 -6.07 15.99
C ASP A 96 2.18 -5.04 16.34
N ASP A 97 3.01 -4.64 15.37
CA ASP A 97 3.92 -3.50 15.46
C ASP A 97 3.29 -2.13 15.09
N HIS A 98 1.98 -2.02 14.92
CA HIS A 98 1.31 -0.76 14.64
C HIS A 98 0.22 -0.48 15.67
N ASN A 99 0.00 0.81 15.94
CA ASN A 99 -1.16 1.24 16.69
C ASN A 99 -2.27 1.62 15.70
N ALA A 100 -3.50 1.17 15.94
CA ALA A 100 -4.67 1.51 15.13
C ALA A 100 -5.76 2.17 15.97
N VAL A 101 -6.56 3.02 15.32
CA VAL A 101 -7.78 3.60 15.88
C VAL A 101 -8.95 3.16 15.01
N TRP A 102 -9.94 2.54 15.63
CA TRP A 102 -11.14 2.04 15.00
C TRP A 102 -12.34 2.92 15.41
N LEU A 103 -13.30 3.08 14.51
CA LEU A 103 -14.58 3.74 14.74
C LEU A 103 -15.67 2.68 14.52
N ASP A 104 -16.50 2.43 15.53
CA ASP A 104 -17.62 1.49 15.39
C ASP A 104 -18.89 2.18 14.83
N ASP A 105 -19.95 1.38 14.65
CA ASP A 105 -21.22 1.84 14.10
C ASP A 105 -21.98 2.81 15.04
N ASP A 106 -21.64 2.84 16.32
CA ASP A 106 -22.23 3.72 17.33
C ASP A 106 -21.44 5.05 17.47
N GLY A 107 -20.29 5.15 16.80
CA GLY A 107 -19.42 6.32 16.81
C GLY A 107 -18.37 6.32 17.93
N ASP A 108 -18.23 5.22 18.65
CA ASP A 108 -17.20 5.06 19.68
C ASP A 108 -15.84 4.75 19.04
N LEU A 109 -14.79 5.29 19.66
CA LEU A 109 -13.41 5.09 19.23
C LEU A 109 -12.75 3.97 20.04
N TRP A 110 -11.99 3.13 19.36
CA TRP A 110 -11.29 2.00 19.95
C TRP A 110 -9.82 2.00 19.53
N GLY A 111 -8.91 1.78 20.47
CA GLY A 111 -7.48 1.73 20.26
C GLY A 111 -6.96 0.30 20.29
N GLU A 112 -6.26 -0.08 19.23
CA GLU A 112 -5.41 -1.28 19.18
C GLU A 112 -3.98 -0.79 19.37
N TYR A 113 -3.36 -1.14 20.49
CA TYR A 113 -2.00 -0.71 20.82
C TYR A 113 -1.06 -1.89 21.00
N GLN A 114 0.20 -1.75 20.56
CA GLN A 114 1.25 -2.76 20.80
C GLN A 114 1.42 -3.11 22.29
N THR A 115 1.13 -2.15 23.18
CA THR A 115 1.22 -2.32 24.63
C THR A 115 0.07 -3.14 25.22
N SER A 116 -0.93 -3.50 24.41
CA SER A 116 -2.01 -4.37 24.83
C SER A 116 -1.45 -5.77 25.08
N PRO A 117 -1.86 -6.46 26.17
CA PRO A 117 -1.31 -7.77 26.50
C PRO A 117 -1.50 -8.75 25.33
N PRO A 118 -0.45 -9.46 24.87
CA PRO A 118 -0.54 -10.39 23.75
C PRO A 118 -1.42 -11.62 24.05
N SER A 119 -1.87 -11.78 25.30
CA SER A 119 -2.74 -12.88 25.74
C SER A 119 -4.09 -12.95 25.02
N TYR A 120 -4.51 -11.89 24.31
CA TYR A 120 -5.76 -11.88 23.57
C TYR A 120 -5.58 -11.93 22.04
N GLY A 121 -4.36 -11.82 21.50
CA GLY A 121 -4.09 -11.96 20.05
C GLY A 121 -4.64 -10.85 19.14
N ASP A 122 -5.78 -10.25 19.47
CA ASP A 122 -6.46 -9.15 18.77
C ASP A 122 -7.05 -8.11 19.75
N ALA A 123 -6.33 -7.85 20.85
CA ALA A 123 -6.78 -6.96 21.91
C ALA A 123 -7.06 -5.54 21.41
N ILE A 124 -8.28 -5.06 21.67
CA ILE A 124 -8.69 -3.67 21.42
C ILE A 124 -9.30 -3.09 22.70
N LEU A 125 -8.98 -1.83 23.01
CA LEU A 125 -9.47 -1.13 24.19
C LEU A 125 -10.28 0.11 23.79
N PRO A 126 -11.42 0.41 24.45
CA PRO A 126 -12.18 1.61 24.14
C PRO A 126 -11.36 2.85 24.52
N LEU A 127 -11.29 3.84 23.63
CA LEU A 127 -10.68 5.12 23.92
C LEU A 127 -11.69 5.96 24.70
N ARG A 128 -11.43 6.08 26.01
CA ARG A 128 -12.24 6.87 26.92
C ARG A 128 -11.51 8.15 27.30
N TRP A 129 -12.28 9.20 27.55
CA TRP A 129 -11.76 10.41 28.18
C TRP A 129 -11.23 10.04 29.57
N ASP A 130 -9.92 10.16 29.75
CA ASP A 130 -9.25 9.93 31.04
C ASP A 130 -9.53 11.07 32.04
N SER A 131 -9.89 12.24 31.50
CA SER A 131 -10.28 13.42 32.28
C SER A 131 -11.49 14.12 31.65
N VAL A 132 -12.32 14.72 32.50
CA VAL A 132 -13.37 15.66 32.09
C VAL A 132 -12.83 17.06 31.79
N GLU A 133 -11.58 17.33 32.17
CA GLU A 133 -10.89 18.59 31.87
C GLU A 133 -10.16 18.47 30.53
N CYS A 134 -10.52 19.33 29.58
CA CYS A 134 -9.86 19.40 28.28
C CYS A 134 -8.54 20.19 28.38
N SER A 135 -7.47 19.68 27.77
CA SER A 135 -6.25 20.46 27.54
C SER A 135 -6.22 21.04 26.13
N SER A 136 -5.60 22.21 25.96
CA SER A 136 -5.36 22.76 24.62
C SER A 136 -4.36 21.90 23.86
N LYS A 137 -4.65 21.62 22.59
CA LYS A 137 -3.69 20.97 21.67
C LYS A 137 -2.35 21.73 21.63
N GLN A 138 -2.41 23.07 21.55
CA GLN A 138 -1.21 23.91 21.50
C GLN A 138 -0.37 23.78 22.77
N GLU A 139 -1.01 23.78 23.95
CA GLU A 139 -0.29 23.64 25.22
C GLU A 139 0.41 22.28 25.33
N LEU A 140 -0.24 21.21 24.85
CA LEU A 140 0.38 19.89 24.79
C LEU A 140 1.55 19.84 23.80
N GLU A 141 1.42 20.51 22.65
CA GLU A 141 2.53 20.64 21.68
C GLU A 141 3.70 21.44 22.27
N ASP A 142 3.43 22.52 23.01
CA ASP A 142 4.43 23.32 23.71
C ASP A 142 5.13 22.52 24.82
N GLN A 143 4.45 21.52 25.41
CA GLN A 143 5.01 20.55 26.35
C GLN A 143 5.78 19.40 25.66
N GLY A 144 5.83 19.38 24.33
CA GLY A 144 6.60 18.41 23.54
C GLY A 144 5.81 17.23 23.00
N VAL A 145 4.49 17.19 23.20
CA VAL A 145 3.63 16.15 22.60
C VAL A 145 3.53 16.39 21.08
N LYS A 146 3.62 15.32 20.29
CA LYS A 146 3.49 15.39 18.83
C LYS A 146 2.21 14.71 18.39
N PHE A 147 1.39 15.43 17.62
CA PHE A 147 0.16 14.89 17.05
C PHE A 147 0.33 14.60 15.55
N LEU A 148 -0.17 13.44 15.11
CA LEU A 148 -0.32 13.11 13.70
C LEU A 148 -1.79 13.27 13.30
N PHE A 149 -2.05 14.03 12.24
CA PHE A 149 -3.40 14.19 11.71
C PHE A 149 -3.76 12.98 10.82
N ILE A 150 -4.72 12.17 11.27
CA ILE A 150 -5.16 10.94 10.58
C ILE A 150 -6.40 11.14 9.70
N GLY A 151 -7.20 12.19 9.91
CA GLY A 151 -8.37 12.47 9.09
C GLY A 151 -9.46 13.28 9.78
N TRP A 152 -10.52 13.58 9.01
CA TRP A 152 -11.76 14.18 9.50
C TRP A 152 -12.88 13.13 9.46
N SER A 153 -13.64 13.00 10.55
CA SER A 153 -14.91 12.27 10.58
C SER A 153 -16.08 13.26 10.54
N LYS A 154 -17.25 12.83 10.05
CA LYS A 154 -18.45 13.66 9.95
C LYS A 154 -19.49 13.22 10.96
#